data_AF-A0A2V9LJR0-F1
#
_entry.id   AF-A0A2V9LJR0-F1
#
_cell.length_a   1.000
_cell.length_b   1.000
_cell.length_c   1.000
_cell.angle_alpha   90.00
_cell.angle_beta   90.00
_cell.angle_gamma   90.00
#
_symmetry.space_group_name_H-M   'P 1'
#
loop_
_entity.id
_entity.type
_entity.pdbx_description
1 polymer ?
#
loop_
_entity_poly.entity_id
_entity_poly.type
_entity_poly.pdbx_seq_one_letter_code
_entity_poly.pdbx_strand_id
1 'polypeptide(L)'
;MILTAIPVVVPQASEPPLDRPGDIPFGVYKRQQARISRHRLYPVTVFYSTYAIITMFFALRGGHPWIALFSCALGLPLWTFEEYIFHRWVLHGRFGPGTGFIRRFAHDRLDPLHWDHHKHPFNGQHINGELKDLLPLFFTVTPLSFLAPIYTLPALIAGVVECYVLEEWIHHSCHFYNFRNPYFRYIKRHHFYHHSPRGENAGYGLTNGFWDIIWKTRFPKEVRESLYNKKKEQKGAASLAES
;
A
#
# COMPACT_ATOMS: atom_id res chain seq x y z
N MET A 1 -18.30 -51.74 14.41
CA MET A 1 -17.06 -51.48 13.66
C MET A 1 -16.85 -49.97 13.64
N ILE A 2 -16.01 -49.47 14.55
CA ILE A 2 -15.78 -48.04 14.79
C ILE A 2 -14.68 -47.60 13.82
N LEU A 3 -15.02 -46.77 12.83
CA LEU A 3 -14.05 -46.10 11.96
C LEU A 3 -13.62 -44.80 12.65
N THR A 4 -12.46 -44.84 13.31
CA THR A 4 -11.76 -43.66 13.80
C THR A 4 -11.19 -42.91 12.60
N ALA A 5 -11.69 -41.70 12.35
CA ALA A 5 -11.11 -40.78 11.39
C ALA A 5 -9.75 -40.32 11.93
N ILE A 6 -8.67 -40.64 11.22
CA ILE A 6 -7.34 -40.09 11.46
C ILE A 6 -7.40 -38.60 11.08
N PRO A 7 -7.13 -37.65 12.00
CA PRO A 7 -7.03 -36.26 11.60
C PRO A 7 -5.80 -36.12 10.70
N VAL A 8 -6.03 -35.70 9.46
CA VAL A 8 -4.97 -35.23 8.57
C VAL A 8 -4.42 -33.95 9.17
N VAL A 9 -3.32 -34.08 9.92
CA VAL A 9 -2.50 -32.94 10.34
C VAL A 9 -1.83 -32.43 9.07
N VAL A 10 -2.45 -31.44 8.44
CA VAL A 10 -1.77 -30.60 7.44
C VAL A 10 -0.67 -29.86 8.20
N PRO A 11 0.62 -30.05 7.86
CA PRO A 11 1.67 -29.28 8.49
C PRO A 11 1.41 -27.81 8.19
N GLN A 12 1.09 -27.01 9.22
CA GLN A 12 1.22 -25.57 9.12
C GLN A 12 2.68 -25.31 8.72
N ALA A 13 2.90 -24.79 7.51
CA ALA A 13 4.19 -24.23 7.19
C ALA A 13 4.51 -23.21 8.28
N SER A 14 5.58 -23.44 9.04
CA SER A 14 6.03 -22.52 10.08
C SER A 14 6.09 -21.12 9.46
N GLU A 15 5.32 -20.17 9.99
CA GLU A 15 5.37 -18.80 9.51
C GLU A 15 6.83 -18.34 9.51
N PRO A 16 7.34 -17.77 8.41
CA PRO A 16 8.72 -17.32 8.36
C PRO A 16 8.94 -16.32 9.50
N PRO A 17 10.09 -16.38 10.20
CA PRO A 17 10.35 -15.52 11.35
C PRO A 17 10.13 -14.05 10.98
N LEU A 18 9.32 -13.36 11.79
CA LEU A 18 8.96 -11.95 11.60
C LEU A 18 10.19 -11.04 11.65
N ASP A 19 11.21 -11.45 12.41
CA ASP A 19 12.46 -10.73 12.60
C ASP A 19 13.61 -11.26 11.74
N ARG A 20 14.56 -10.36 11.43
CA ARG A 20 15.79 -10.70 10.72
C ARG A 20 16.60 -11.72 11.54
N PRO A 21 17.01 -12.87 10.96
CA PRO A 21 18.00 -13.75 11.57
C PRO A 21 19.31 -13.01 11.91
N GLY A 22 19.84 -13.22 13.11
CA GLY A 22 20.98 -12.45 13.62
C GLY A 22 22.25 -12.56 12.77
N ASP A 23 22.41 -13.70 12.09
CA ASP A 23 23.56 -14.13 11.30
C ASP A 23 23.65 -13.51 9.89
N ILE A 24 22.58 -12.92 9.35
CA ILE A 24 22.58 -12.35 8.00
C ILE A 24 22.74 -10.82 7.99
N PRO A 25 23.70 -10.23 7.25
CA PRO A 25 23.82 -8.77 7.16
C PRO A 25 22.52 -8.10 6.68
N PHE A 26 22.15 -6.95 7.26
CA PHE A 26 20.89 -6.27 6.96
C PHE A 26 20.68 -6.00 5.46
N GLY A 27 21.73 -5.61 4.73
CA GLY A 27 21.65 -5.40 3.29
C GLY A 27 21.29 -6.66 2.49
N VAL A 28 21.73 -7.85 2.95
CA VAL A 28 21.39 -9.15 2.35
C VAL A 28 19.93 -9.49 2.65
N TYR A 29 19.52 -9.41 3.92
CA TYR A 29 18.14 -9.59 4.36
C TYR A 29 17.18 -8.71 3.56
N LYS A 30 17.47 -7.41 3.48
CA LYS A 30 16.66 -6.44 2.75
C LYS A 30 16.47 -6.81 1.27
N ARG A 31 17.52 -7.31 0.59
CA ARG A 31 17.41 -7.77 -0.81
C ARG A 31 16.58 -9.04 -0.95
N GLN A 32 16.70 -9.97 -0.01
CA GLN A 32 15.89 -11.20 0.02
C GLN A 32 14.41 -10.85 0.21
N GLN A 33 14.10 -9.98 1.17
CA GLN A 33 12.73 -9.53 1.44
C GLN A 33 12.14 -8.71 0.29
N ALA A 34 12.96 -7.87 -0.36
CA ALA A 34 12.55 -7.19 -1.59
C ALA A 34 12.15 -8.20 -2.68
N ARG A 35 12.90 -9.30 -2.83
CA ARG A 35 12.57 -10.35 -3.80
C ARG A 35 11.22 -11.00 -3.45
N ILE A 36 11.00 -11.36 -2.19
CA ILE A 36 9.74 -11.94 -1.71
C ILE A 36 8.56 -11.01 -2.03
N SER A 37 8.66 -9.74 -1.63
CA SER A 37 7.61 -8.74 -1.89
C SER A 37 7.32 -8.59 -3.38
N ARG A 38 8.34 -8.53 -4.27
CA ARG A 38 8.09 -8.50 -5.73
C ARG A 38 7.33 -9.71 -6.26
N HIS A 39 7.63 -10.91 -5.76
CA HIS A 39 6.92 -12.11 -6.21
C HIS A 39 5.44 -12.09 -5.80
N ARG A 40 5.10 -11.43 -4.70
CA ARG A 40 3.71 -11.20 -4.28
C ARG A 40 3.03 -10.12 -5.11
N LEU A 41 3.77 -9.10 -5.54
CA LEU A 41 3.26 -8.03 -6.40
C LEU A 41 3.01 -8.45 -7.85
N TYR A 42 3.75 -9.42 -8.39
CA TYR A 42 3.56 -9.80 -9.80
C TYR A 42 2.15 -10.32 -10.10
N PRO A 43 1.53 -11.25 -9.32
CA PRO A 43 0.15 -11.65 -9.55
C PRO A 43 -0.84 -10.48 -9.47
N VAL A 44 -0.67 -9.58 -8.51
CA VAL A 44 -1.50 -8.36 -8.34
C VAL A 44 -1.41 -7.48 -9.60
N THR A 45 -0.18 -7.19 -10.04
CA THR A 45 0.12 -6.39 -11.23
C THR A 45 -0.47 -7.01 -12.47
N VAL A 46 -0.19 -8.29 -12.71
CA VAL A 46 -0.66 -9.00 -13.91
C VAL A 46 -2.18 -9.01 -13.96
N PHE A 47 -2.86 -9.33 -12.86
CA PHE A 47 -4.31 -9.42 -12.83
C PHE A 47 -4.98 -8.07 -13.10
N TYR A 48 -4.67 -7.05 -12.29
CA TYR A 48 -5.35 -5.75 -12.38
C TYR A 48 -4.96 -4.96 -13.61
N SER A 49 -3.68 -4.95 -14.01
CA SER A 49 -3.27 -4.25 -15.23
C SER A 49 -3.79 -4.96 -16.49
N THR A 50 -3.92 -6.29 -16.50
CA THR A 50 -4.57 -6.99 -17.64
C THR A 50 -6.04 -6.58 -17.77
N TYR A 51 -6.78 -6.55 -16.65
CA TYR A 51 -8.15 -6.04 -16.65
C TYR A 51 -8.23 -4.60 -17.16
N ALA A 52 -7.35 -3.72 -16.66
CA ALA A 52 -7.34 -2.31 -17.05
C ALA A 52 -7.03 -2.15 -18.55
N ILE A 53 -6.03 -2.87 -19.06
CA ILE A 53 -5.65 -2.86 -20.48
C ILE A 53 -6.80 -3.36 -21.36
N ILE A 54 -7.42 -4.49 -21.02
CA ILE A 54 -8.55 -5.05 -21.79
C ILE A 54 -9.73 -4.08 -21.81
N THR A 55 -10.09 -3.54 -20.65
CA THR A 55 -11.22 -2.60 -20.52
C THR A 55 -10.96 -1.35 -21.35
N MET A 56 -9.76 -0.76 -21.23
CA MET A 56 -9.39 0.43 -21.99
C MET A 56 -9.25 0.16 -23.48
N PHE A 57 -8.76 -1.01 -23.89
CA PHE A 57 -8.72 -1.39 -25.31
C PHE A 57 -10.11 -1.33 -25.95
N PHE A 58 -11.12 -1.93 -25.31
CA PHE A 58 -12.48 -1.89 -25.84
C PHE A 58 -13.15 -0.51 -25.69
N ALA A 59 -12.93 0.17 -24.56
CA ALA A 59 -13.49 1.50 -24.33
C ALA A 59 -13.00 2.54 -25.35
N LEU A 60 -11.71 2.50 -25.71
CA LEU A 60 -11.11 3.41 -26.68
C LEU A 60 -11.49 3.10 -28.14
N ARG A 61 -11.89 1.87 -28.45
CA ARG A 61 -12.41 1.48 -29.78
C ARG A 61 -13.90 1.79 -29.95
N GLY A 62 -14.59 2.20 -28.88
CA GLY A 62 -15.98 2.65 -28.94
C GLY A 62 -16.13 4.05 -29.53
N GLY A 63 -17.37 4.55 -29.55
CA GLY A 63 -17.68 5.90 -30.07
C GLY A 63 -17.27 7.06 -29.15
N HIS A 64 -16.77 6.78 -27.94
CA HIS A 64 -16.55 7.80 -26.89
C HIS A 64 -15.16 7.71 -26.22
N PRO A 65 -14.05 7.73 -26.98
CA PRO A 65 -12.71 7.52 -26.42
C PRO A 65 -12.29 8.60 -25.41
N TRP A 66 -12.71 9.85 -25.60
CA TRP A 66 -12.39 10.94 -24.66
C TRP A 66 -13.10 10.78 -23.32
N ILE A 67 -14.33 10.25 -23.32
CA ILE A 67 -15.04 9.92 -22.08
C ILE A 67 -14.33 8.76 -21.38
N ALA A 68 -13.91 7.73 -22.13
CA ALA A 68 -13.14 6.63 -21.56
C ALA A 68 -11.85 7.09 -20.88
N LEU A 69 -11.05 7.93 -21.55
CA LEU A 69 -9.83 8.50 -20.98
C LEU A 69 -10.11 9.34 -19.75
N PHE A 70 -11.14 10.18 -19.80
CA PHE A 70 -11.53 11.01 -18.65
C PHE A 70 -11.99 10.15 -17.47
N SER A 71 -12.87 9.16 -17.70
CA SER A 71 -13.33 8.24 -16.67
C SER A 71 -12.17 7.44 -16.06
N CYS A 72 -11.23 6.94 -16.87
CA CYS A 72 -10.02 6.29 -16.37
C CYS A 72 -9.14 7.25 -15.54
N ALA A 73 -8.97 8.49 -16.00
CA ALA A 73 -8.18 9.49 -15.27
C ALA A 73 -8.80 9.89 -13.92
N LEU A 74 -10.14 9.84 -13.79
CA LEU A 74 -10.84 10.01 -12.51
C LEU A 74 -10.52 8.91 -11.50
N GLY A 75 -9.94 7.78 -11.93
CA GLY A 75 -9.45 6.74 -11.03
C GLY A 75 -8.35 7.24 -10.10
N LEU A 76 -7.50 8.18 -10.53
CA LEU A 76 -6.41 8.72 -9.72
C LEU A 76 -6.90 9.50 -8.48
N PRO A 77 -7.74 10.55 -8.61
CA PRO A 77 -8.24 11.26 -7.43
C PRO A 77 -9.10 10.35 -6.54
N LEU A 78 -9.85 9.41 -7.11
CA LEU A 78 -10.63 8.44 -6.33
C LEU A 78 -9.72 7.49 -5.54
N TRP A 79 -8.70 6.92 -6.18
CA TRP A 79 -7.75 6.03 -5.53
C TRP A 79 -6.99 6.73 -4.41
N THR A 80 -6.41 7.91 -4.67
CA THR A 80 -5.66 8.63 -3.63
C THR A 80 -6.53 8.99 -2.43
N PHE A 81 -7.83 9.23 -2.66
CA PHE A 81 -8.80 9.44 -1.58
C PHE A 81 -9.04 8.16 -0.80
N GLU A 82 -9.29 7.04 -1.48
CA GLU A 82 -9.47 5.72 -0.88
C GLU A 82 -8.23 5.28 -0.10
N GLU A 83 -7.02 5.39 -0.67
CA GLU A 83 -5.74 5.19 0.00
C GLU A 83 -5.72 5.89 1.37
N TYR A 84 -6.01 7.18 1.38
CA TYR A 84 -5.99 7.98 2.60
C TYR A 84 -7.07 7.53 3.62
N ILE A 85 -8.29 7.28 3.15
CA ILE A 85 -9.41 6.87 4.02
C ILE A 85 -9.11 5.50 4.65
N PHE A 86 -8.71 4.54 3.83
CA PHE A 86 -8.41 3.19 4.30
C PHE A 86 -7.21 3.22 5.23
N HIS A 87 -6.13 3.88 4.86
CA HIS A 87 -4.95 3.92 5.70
C HIS A 87 -5.24 4.53 7.07
N ARG A 88 -6.01 5.63 7.13
CA ARG A 88 -6.33 6.30 8.39
C ARG A 88 -7.35 5.57 9.26
N TRP A 89 -8.49 5.20 8.71
CA TRP A 89 -9.62 4.72 9.52
C TRP A 89 -9.79 3.21 9.53
N VAL A 90 -9.30 2.54 8.48
CA VAL A 90 -9.34 1.08 8.39
C VAL A 90 -8.03 0.56 8.95
N LEU A 91 -6.89 0.78 8.29
CA LEU A 91 -5.62 0.18 8.66
C LEU A 91 -5.06 0.67 10.00
N HIS A 92 -5.24 1.96 10.34
CA HIS A 92 -4.97 2.49 11.69
C HIS A 92 -6.17 2.44 12.65
N GLY A 93 -7.28 1.83 12.22
CA GLY A 93 -8.38 1.50 13.11
C GLY A 93 -7.93 0.45 14.14
N ARG A 94 -8.08 0.72 15.43
CA ARG A 94 -7.74 -0.26 16.48
C ARG A 94 -8.76 -1.41 16.48
N PHE A 95 -8.50 -2.47 15.72
CA PHE A 95 -9.31 -3.70 15.76
C PHE A 95 -8.73 -4.70 16.76
N GLY A 96 -8.77 -4.36 18.06
CA GLY A 96 -8.28 -5.29 19.09
C GLY A 96 -9.06 -6.62 19.10
N PRO A 97 -8.47 -7.72 19.58
CA PRO A 97 -9.12 -9.04 19.60
C PRO A 97 -10.47 -8.97 20.34
N GLY A 98 -11.49 -9.65 19.80
CA GLY A 98 -12.82 -9.66 20.38
C GLY A 98 -13.71 -10.77 19.85
N THR A 99 -14.84 -10.99 20.52
CA THR A 99 -15.67 -12.20 20.37
C THR A 99 -16.72 -12.14 19.25
N GLY A 100 -16.80 -11.04 18.48
CA GLY A 100 -17.76 -10.89 17.38
C GLY A 100 -17.15 -11.18 16.01
N PHE A 101 -17.92 -11.77 15.09
CA PHE A 101 -17.47 -12.12 13.74
C PHE A 101 -16.78 -10.95 13.00
N ILE A 102 -17.39 -9.76 13.02
CA ILE A 102 -16.83 -8.56 12.37
C ILE A 102 -15.49 -8.16 13.00
N ARG A 103 -15.40 -8.22 14.32
CA ARG A 103 -14.19 -7.82 15.06
C ARG A 103 -13.05 -8.82 14.87
N ARG A 104 -13.37 -10.12 14.85
CA ARG A 104 -12.43 -11.18 14.50
C ARG A 104 -11.98 -11.07 13.05
N PHE A 105 -12.90 -10.81 12.11
CA PHE A 105 -12.57 -10.60 10.71
C PHE A 105 -11.66 -9.38 10.51
N ALA A 106 -11.99 -8.25 11.15
CA ALA A 106 -11.18 -7.03 11.08
C ALA A 106 -9.78 -7.25 11.67
N HIS A 107 -9.68 -7.89 12.84
CA HIS A 107 -8.40 -8.27 13.45
C HIS A 107 -7.59 -9.20 12.56
N ASP A 108 -8.18 -10.31 12.09
CA ASP A 108 -7.46 -11.34 11.31
C ASP A 108 -7.04 -10.86 9.91
N ARG A 109 -7.76 -9.88 9.32
CA ARG A 109 -7.54 -9.44 7.94
C ARG A 109 -6.92 -8.06 7.79
N LEU A 110 -7.14 -7.14 8.73
CA LEU A 110 -6.69 -5.75 8.59
C LEU A 110 -5.45 -5.47 9.44
N ASP A 111 -5.32 -6.09 10.62
CA ASP A 111 -4.12 -5.89 11.46
C ASP A 111 -2.84 -6.39 10.78
N PRO A 112 -2.79 -7.57 10.09
CA PRO A 112 -1.56 -8.02 9.44
C PRO A 112 -1.16 -7.18 8.21
N LEU A 113 -2.12 -6.56 7.53
CA LEU A 113 -1.85 -5.74 6.34
C LEU A 113 -1.07 -4.48 6.68
N HIS A 114 -1.14 -4.02 7.93
CA HIS A 114 -0.61 -2.71 8.30
C HIS A 114 0.13 -2.69 9.63
N TRP A 115 -0.42 -3.28 10.68
CA TRP A 115 0.22 -3.26 11.99
C TRP A 115 1.47 -4.14 12.04
N ASP A 116 1.44 -5.31 11.39
CA ASP A 116 2.64 -6.14 11.25
C ASP A 116 3.66 -5.53 10.30
N HIS A 117 3.19 -4.76 9.31
CA HIS A 117 4.08 -3.93 8.49
C HIS A 117 4.81 -2.87 9.32
N HIS A 118 4.09 -2.15 10.19
CA HIS A 118 4.65 -1.13 11.09
C HIS A 118 5.70 -1.73 12.04
N LYS A 119 5.45 -2.93 12.57
CA LYS A 119 6.42 -3.64 13.43
C LYS A 119 7.64 -4.16 12.66
N HIS A 120 7.43 -4.68 11.47
CA HIS A 120 8.46 -5.34 10.66
C HIS A 120 8.54 -4.72 9.25
N PRO A 121 9.02 -3.46 9.12
CA PRO A 121 8.92 -2.67 7.88
C PRO A 121 9.65 -3.27 6.68
N PHE A 122 10.62 -4.14 6.91
CA PHE A 122 11.38 -4.80 5.87
C PHE A 122 10.96 -6.25 5.61
N ASN A 123 9.88 -6.74 6.23
CA ASN A 123 9.37 -8.08 5.95
C ASN A 123 8.54 -8.08 4.64
N GLY A 124 9.03 -8.78 3.62
CA GLY A 124 8.43 -8.82 2.29
C GLY A 124 7.07 -9.53 2.25
N GLN A 125 6.72 -10.30 3.28
CA GLN A 125 5.42 -10.98 3.42
C GLN A 125 4.31 -10.08 3.96
N HIS A 126 4.64 -8.92 4.53
CA HIS A 126 3.66 -8.08 5.23
C HIS A 126 3.77 -6.61 4.83
N ILE A 127 4.39 -6.31 3.69
CA ILE A 127 4.52 -4.93 3.19
C ILE A 127 3.42 -4.56 2.20
N ASN A 128 2.99 -5.49 1.37
CA ASN A 128 2.07 -5.25 0.27
C ASN A 128 0.81 -6.09 0.46
N GLY A 129 -0.31 -5.57 -0.05
CA GLY A 129 -1.53 -6.36 -0.20
C GLY A 129 -1.31 -7.54 -1.14
N GLU A 130 -2.00 -8.64 -0.86
CA GLU A 130 -2.09 -9.78 -1.76
C GLU A 130 -3.27 -9.60 -2.71
N LEU A 131 -3.22 -10.32 -3.84
CA LEU A 131 -4.32 -10.33 -4.81
C LEU A 131 -5.67 -10.55 -4.13
N LYS A 132 -5.74 -11.52 -3.21
CA LYS A 132 -6.95 -11.93 -2.48
C LYS A 132 -7.57 -10.82 -1.62
N ASP A 133 -6.81 -9.78 -1.27
CA ASP A 133 -7.27 -8.74 -0.33
C ASP A 133 -8.24 -7.78 -1.02
N LEU A 134 -8.01 -7.46 -2.30
CA LEU A 134 -8.89 -6.61 -3.09
C LEU A 134 -9.92 -7.41 -3.92
N LEU A 135 -9.73 -8.73 -4.12
CA LEU A 135 -10.64 -9.56 -4.93
C LEU A 135 -12.13 -9.49 -4.53
N PRO A 136 -12.53 -9.54 -3.24
CA PRO A 136 -13.95 -9.48 -2.87
C PRO A 136 -14.62 -8.18 -3.31
N LEU A 137 -13.93 -7.05 -3.15
CA LEU A 137 -14.43 -5.76 -3.61
C LEU A 137 -14.43 -5.70 -5.14
N PHE A 138 -13.36 -6.19 -5.77
CA PHE A 138 -13.25 -6.20 -7.23
C PHE A 138 -14.37 -7.02 -7.90
N PHE A 139 -14.64 -8.24 -7.43
CA PHE A 139 -15.68 -9.12 -7.99
C PHE A 139 -17.12 -8.69 -7.64
N THR A 140 -17.30 -7.73 -6.74
CA THR A 140 -18.61 -7.13 -6.46
C THR A 140 -18.82 -5.86 -7.27
N VAL A 141 -17.85 -4.94 -7.26
CA VAL A 141 -17.98 -3.62 -7.90
C VAL A 141 -17.79 -3.70 -9.42
N THR A 142 -16.87 -4.53 -9.91
CA THR A 142 -16.57 -4.62 -11.35
C THR A 142 -17.74 -5.13 -12.18
N PRO A 143 -18.43 -6.24 -11.85
CA PRO A 143 -19.59 -6.68 -12.62
C PRO A 143 -20.72 -5.66 -12.62
N LEU A 144 -20.97 -5.00 -11.49
CA LEU A 144 -22.00 -3.95 -11.38
C LEU A 144 -21.67 -2.73 -12.24
N SER A 145 -20.39 -2.42 -12.44
CA SER A 145 -19.97 -1.31 -13.31
C SER A 145 -20.37 -1.49 -14.77
N PHE A 146 -20.47 -2.73 -15.25
CA PHE A 146 -20.88 -3.06 -16.62
C PHE A 146 -22.38 -2.89 -16.87
N LEU A 147 -23.16 -2.51 -15.85
CA LEU A 147 -24.51 -1.97 -16.06
C LEU A 147 -24.45 -0.59 -16.76
N ALA A 148 -23.31 0.08 -16.71
CA ALA A 148 -23.02 1.29 -17.47
C ALA A 148 -22.16 0.97 -18.71
N PRO A 149 -22.14 1.86 -19.74
CA PRO A 149 -21.28 1.67 -20.90
C PRO A 149 -19.81 1.54 -20.52
N ILE A 150 -19.06 0.69 -21.24
CA ILE A 150 -17.66 0.36 -20.96
C ILE A 150 -16.72 1.57 -20.85
N TYR A 151 -17.04 2.66 -21.55
CA TYR A 151 -16.29 3.92 -21.51
C TYR A 151 -16.59 4.81 -20.28
N THR A 152 -17.40 4.34 -19.32
CA THR A 152 -17.77 5.09 -18.10
C THR A 152 -17.28 4.39 -16.82
N LEU A 153 -18.15 3.73 -16.04
CA LEU A 153 -17.77 3.09 -14.77
C LEU A 153 -16.71 1.98 -14.92
N PRO A 154 -16.75 1.10 -15.95
CA PRO A 154 -15.68 0.11 -16.12
C PRO A 154 -14.32 0.77 -16.39
N ALA A 155 -14.26 1.82 -17.21
CA ALA A 155 -13.05 2.60 -17.45
C ALA A 155 -12.56 3.32 -16.18
N LEU A 156 -13.46 3.84 -15.35
CA LEU A 156 -13.12 4.37 -14.03
C LEU A 156 -12.47 3.31 -13.14
N ILE A 157 -13.08 2.13 -13.02
CA ILE A 157 -12.51 1.03 -12.23
C ILE A 157 -11.14 0.60 -12.77
N ALA A 158 -10.97 0.56 -14.10
CA ALA A 158 -9.67 0.30 -14.72
C ALA A 158 -8.60 1.31 -14.24
N GLY A 159 -8.96 2.59 -14.17
CA GLY A 159 -8.09 3.63 -13.60
C GLY A 159 -7.79 3.44 -12.12
N VAL A 160 -8.81 3.11 -11.31
CA VAL A 160 -8.67 2.89 -9.86
C VAL A 160 -7.71 1.72 -9.58
N VAL A 161 -7.93 0.56 -10.20
CA VAL A 161 -7.11 -0.63 -9.93
C VAL A 161 -5.68 -0.50 -10.47
N GLU A 162 -5.48 0.28 -11.53
CA GLU A 162 -4.12 0.60 -12.00
C GLU A 162 -3.42 1.55 -11.02
N CYS A 163 -4.13 2.51 -10.44
CA CYS A 163 -3.57 3.36 -9.38
C CYS A 163 -3.20 2.55 -8.12
N TYR A 164 -4.01 1.56 -7.75
CA TYR A 164 -3.68 0.60 -6.70
C TYR A 164 -2.37 -0.15 -6.98
N VAL A 165 -2.22 -0.71 -8.18
CA VAL A 165 -0.97 -1.37 -8.58
C VAL A 165 0.22 -0.42 -8.46
N LEU A 166 0.08 0.83 -8.93
CA LEU A 166 1.13 1.83 -8.84
C LEU A 166 1.50 2.19 -7.40
N GLU A 167 0.52 2.36 -6.51
CA GLU A 167 0.76 2.59 -5.08
C GLU A 167 1.56 1.45 -4.46
N GLU A 168 1.14 0.20 -4.67
CA GLU A 168 1.80 -0.98 -4.11
C GLU A 168 3.29 -1.04 -4.53
N TRP A 169 3.58 -0.68 -5.79
CA TRP A 169 4.97 -0.55 -6.27
C TRP A 169 5.71 0.65 -5.68
N ILE A 170 5.05 1.78 -5.46
CA ILE A 170 5.62 2.95 -4.77
C ILE A 170 5.99 2.58 -3.33
N HIS A 171 5.09 1.90 -2.62
CA HIS A 171 5.28 1.44 -1.24
C HIS A 171 6.43 0.45 -1.12
N HIS A 172 6.45 -0.58 -1.97
CA HIS A 172 7.59 -1.50 -2.12
C HIS A 172 8.89 -0.73 -2.33
N SER A 173 8.86 0.26 -3.23
CA SER A 173 10.02 1.02 -3.62
C SER A 173 10.56 1.89 -2.48
N CYS A 174 9.68 2.51 -1.69
CA CYS A 174 10.04 3.28 -0.50
C CYS A 174 10.90 2.44 0.45
N HIS A 175 10.47 1.22 0.74
CA HIS A 175 11.16 0.33 1.66
C HIS A 175 12.47 -0.20 1.08
N PHE A 176 12.45 -0.72 -0.14
CA PHE A 176 13.56 -1.52 -0.64
C PHE A 176 14.63 -0.76 -1.42
N TYR A 177 14.32 0.40 -2.01
CA TYR A 177 15.27 1.12 -2.86
C TYR A 177 15.56 2.54 -2.39
N ASN A 178 16.62 3.14 -2.95
CA ASN A 178 16.97 4.53 -2.75
C ASN A 178 16.97 5.23 -4.10
N PHE A 179 16.27 6.36 -4.18
CA PHE A 179 16.11 7.10 -5.42
C PHE A 179 16.75 8.48 -5.34
N ARG A 180 17.28 8.96 -6.47
CA ARG A 180 17.70 10.36 -6.65
C ARG A 180 16.54 11.27 -7.07
N ASN A 181 15.39 10.71 -7.41
CA ASN A 181 14.21 11.48 -7.76
C ASN A 181 13.63 12.20 -6.52
N PRO A 182 13.30 13.50 -6.60
CA PRO A 182 12.76 14.27 -5.47
C PRO A 182 11.46 13.71 -4.89
N TYR A 183 10.53 13.25 -5.73
CA TYR A 183 9.27 12.65 -5.29
C TYR A 183 9.51 11.39 -4.45
N PHE A 184 10.30 10.45 -4.96
CA PHE A 184 10.60 9.23 -4.20
C PHE A 184 11.37 9.48 -2.90
N ARG A 185 12.24 10.51 -2.86
CA ARG A 185 12.87 10.91 -1.60
C ARG A 185 11.87 11.48 -0.60
N TYR A 186 10.96 12.34 -1.06
CA TYR A 186 9.90 12.93 -0.25
C TYR A 186 9.03 11.82 0.35
N ILE A 187 8.49 10.96 -0.51
CA ILE A 187 7.49 9.98 -0.08
C ILE A 187 8.10 8.88 0.79
N LYS A 188 9.34 8.47 0.51
CA LYS A 188 10.10 7.60 1.41
C LYS A 188 10.28 8.22 2.80
N ARG A 189 10.71 9.47 2.90
CA ARG A 189 10.91 10.14 4.21
C ARG A 189 9.59 10.33 4.95
N HIS A 190 8.53 10.68 4.23
CA HIS A 190 7.19 10.81 4.77
C HIS A 190 6.73 9.48 5.37
N HIS A 191 6.79 8.40 4.59
CA HIS A 191 6.38 7.06 5.00
C HIS A 191 7.23 6.51 6.16
N PHE A 192 8.56 6.64 6.11
CA PHE A 192 9.40 6.16 7.22
C PHE A 192 9.21 6.93 8.52
N TYR A 193 8.85 8.22 8.47
CA TYR A 193 8.48 8.94 9.68
C TYR A 193 7.12 8.48 10.21
N HIS A 194 6.15 8.22 9.31
CA HIS A 194 4.87 7.62 9.66
C HIS A 194 5.04 6.25 10.37
N HIS A 195 5.97 5.41 9.91
CA HIS A 195 6.32 4.15 10.58
C HIS A 195 6.87 4.31 12.00
N SER A 196 7.33 5.50 12.38
CA SER A 196 7.88 5.73 13.72
C SER A 196 6.79 5.90 14.77
N PRO A 197 7.04 5.53 16.05
CA PRO A 197 6.10 5.79 17.14
C PRO A 197 5.73 7.28 17.32
N ARG A 198 6.57 8.19 16.80
CA ARG A 198 6.33 9.65 16.84
C ARG A 198 5.48 10.15 15.67
N GLY A 199 5.28 9.33 14.64
CA GLY A 199 4.61 9.71 13.40
C GLY A 199 3.39 8.88 13.05
N GLU A 200 3.19 7.69 13.62
CA GLU A 200 2.12 6.74 13.24
C GLU A 200 0.70 7.31 13.29
N ASN A 201 0.46 8.37 14.07
CA ASN A 201 -0.85 9.01 14.19
C ASN A 201 -1.07 10.20 13.23
N ALA A 202 -0.20 10.40 12.24
CA ALA A 202 -0.23 11.50 11.27
C ALA A 202 0.42 11.10 9.94
N GLY A 203 0.22 11.87 8.87
CA GLY A 203 0.86 11.62 7.57
C GLY A 203 0.44 10.28 6.97
N TYR A 204 -0.87 10.12 6.75
CA TYR A 204 -1.46 8.88 6.24
C TYR A 204 -1.35 8.77 4.71
N GLY A 205 -0.97 9.83 3.99
CA GLY A 205 -0.75 9.76 2.55
C GLY A 205 0.50 8.94 2.19
N LEU A 206 0.29 7.80 1.51
CA LEU A 206 1.36 6.91 1.05
C LEU A 206 1.87 7.27 -0.34
N THR A 207 1.03 7.74 -1.26
CA THR A 207 1.47 8.23 -2.58
C THR A 207 1.73 9.73 -2.57
N ASN A 208 0.99 10.50 -1.77
CA ASN A 208 1.13 11.94 -1.64
C ASN A 208 0.42 12.48 -0.39
N GLY A 209 0.83 13.66 0.11
CA GLY A 209 0.24 14.28 1.31
C GLY A 209 -0.93 15.23 1.07
N PHE A 210 -1.62 15.19 -0.08
CA PHE A 210 -2.74 16.10 -0.39
C PHE A 210 -3.88 15.95 0.64
N TRP A 211 -4.33 14.72 0.87
CA TRP A 211 -5.42 14.42 1.78
C TRP A 211 -5.05 14.72 3.25
N ASP A 212 -3.77 14.61 3.62
CA ASP A 212 -3.30 15.07 4.93
C ASP A 212 -3.45 16.59 5.14
N ILE A 213 -3.36 17.40 4.07
CA ILE A 213 -3.61 18.84 4.14
C ILE A 213 -5.08 19.09 4.43
N ILE A 214 -5.97 18.49 3.64
CA ILE A 214 -7.40 18.77 3.70
C ILE A 214 -7.99 18.28 5.04
N TRP A 215 -7.56 17.11 5.54
CA TRP A 215 -8.03 16.53 6.81
C TRP A 215 -7.18 16.91 8.02
N LYS A 216 -6.20 17.80 7.85
CA LYS A 216 -5.34 18.34 8.93
C LYS A 216 -4.58 17.26 9.73
N THR A 217 -4.14 16.21 9.06
CA THR A 217 -3.34 15.11 9.65
C THR A 217 -1.86 15.18 9.30
N ARG A 218 -1.39 16.30 8.76
CA ARG A 218 0.04 16.51 8.50
C ARG A 218 0.87 16.44 9.77
N PHE A 219 2.11 15.99 9.62
CA PHE A 219 3.12 16.13 10.68
C PHE A 219 3.29 17.59 11.15
N PRO A 220 3.68 17.80 12.41
CA PRO A 220 4.05 19.12 12.94
C PRO A 220 5.03 19.88 12.05
N LYS A 221 5.02 21.21 12.13
CA LYS A 221 5.79 22.06 11.22
C LYS A 221 7.28 21.75 11.30
N GLU A 222 7.79 21.57 12.51
CA GLU A 222 9.19 21.31 12.84
C GLU A 222 9.64 19.98 12.21
N VAL A 223 8.79 18.95 12.30
CA VAL A 223 9.02 17.64 11.67
C VAL A 223 9.07 17.79 10.14
N ARG A 224 8.12 18.48 9.54
CA ARG A 224 8.09 18.68 8.08
C ARG A 224 9.31 19.47 7.59
N GLU A 225 9.76 20.47 8.34
CA GLU A 225 10.98 21.20 8.03
C GLU A 225 12.21 20.28 8.06
N SER A 226 12.34 19.44 9.10
CA SER A 226 13.41 18.45 9.21
C SER A 226 13.38 17.43 8.06
N LEU A 227 12.21 16.85 7.77
CA LEU A 227 12.07 15.80 6.76
C LEU A 227 12.30 16.32 5.33
N TYR A 228 11.84 17.53 5.01
CA TYR A 228 11.77 17.99 3.62
C TYR A 228 12.74 19.14 3.28
N ASN A 229 13.17 19.94 4.25
CA ASN A 229 14.00 21.13 4.01
C ASN A 229 15.45 20.92 4.45
N LYS A 230 16.28 20.36 3.55
CA LYS A 230 17.73 20.19 3.75
C LYS A 230 18.55 21.47 3.99
N LYS A 231 17.99 22.66 3.73
CA LYS A 231 18.75 23.93 3.85
C LYS A 231 19.21 24.27 5.28
N LYS A 232 18.60 23.70 6.33
CA LYS A 232 19.02 23.92 7.73
C LYS A 232 20.21 23.02 8.15
N GLU A 233 20.25 21.77 7.71
CA GLU A 233 21.34 20.83 8.06
C GLU A 233 22.71 21.30 7.54
N GLN A 234 22.75 21.84 6.31
CA GLN A 234 24.01 22.33 5.71
C GLN A 234 24.50 23.65 6.32
N LYS A 235 23.60 24.52 6.78
CA LYS A 235 23.98 25.79 7.42
C LYS A 235 24.45 25.62 8.88
N GLY A 236 23.82 24.72 9.63
CA GLY A 236 24.24 24.42 11.01
C GLY A 236 25.57 23.67 11.10
N ALA A 237 25.84 22.78 10.14
CA ALA A 237 27.14 22.10 10.05
C ALA A 237 28.28 23.05 9.63
N ALA A 238 27.99 24.06 8.79
CA ALA A 238 28.96 25.09 8.43
C ALA A 238 29.27 26.05 9.59
N SER A 239 28.28 26.48 10.37
CA SER A 239 28.51 27.41 11.49
C SER A 239 29.25 26.78 12.68
N LEU A 240 29.14 25.46 12.87
CA LEU A 240 29.88 24.71 13.90
C LEU A 240 31.30 24.34 13.48
N ALA A 241 31.63 24.44 12.19
CA ALA A 241 32.98 24.25 11.68
C ALA A 241 33.79 25.56 11.65
N GLU A 242 33.12 26.70 11.80
CA GLU A 242 33.70 28.05 11.82
C GLU A 242 33.83 28.64 13.25
N SER A 243 33.39 27.90 14.28
CA SER A 243 33.48 28.26 15.71
C SER A 243 34.47 27.36 16.45
#